data_AF-A0A7K6Q0X7-F1
#
_entry.id   AF-A0A7K6Q0X7-F1
#
_cell.length_a   1.000
_cell.length_b   1.000
_cell.length_c   1.000
_cell.angle_alpha   90.00
_cell.angle_beta   90.00
_cell.angle_gamma   90.00
#
_symmetry.space_group_name_H-M   'P 1'
#
loop_
_entity.id
_entity.type
_entity.pdbx_description
1 polymer ?
#
loop_
_entity_poly.entity_id
_entity_poly.type
_entity_poly.pdbx_seq_one_letter_code
_entity_poly.pdbx_strand_id
1 'polypeptide(L)'
;EKPHKCGDCGKNFGAAAALAQHRRGHAAGKPYECRECGKSFSWSSHLDRHRRIHMGEKPFRCGNCGKSFSQSSHLERHRKIH
;
A
#
# COMPACT_ATOMS: atom_id res chain seq x y z
N GLU A 1 21.28 -15.08 -2.30
CA GLU A 1 20.33 -16.18 -2.03
C GLU A 1 19.14 -15.68 -1.19
N LYS A 2 17.99 -16.38 -1.18
CA LYS A 2 16.81 -16.01 -0.37
C LYS A 2 16.55 -17.07 0.71
N PRO A 3 17.28 -17.04 1.84
CA PRO A 3 17.28 -18.15 2.79
C PRO A 3 15.98 -18.26 3.62
N HIS A 4 15.15 -17.22 3.65
CA HIS A 4 13.99 -17.16 4.52
C HIS A 4 12.71 -17.62 3.79
N LYS A 5 12.30 -18.86 4.01
CA LYS A 5 11.08 -19.46 3.43
C LYS A 5 9.86 -19.21 4.30
N CYS A 6 8.74 -18.82 3.69
CA CYS A 6 7.43 -18.77 4.34
C CYS A 6 6.83 -20.16 4.45
N GLY A 7 6.50 -20.59 5.67
CA GLY A 7 5.84 -21.88 5.92
C GLY A 7 4.42 -21.97 5.35
N ASP A 8 3.70 -20.83 5.30
CA ASP A 8 2.28 -20.80 4.90
C ASP A 8 2.08 -20.91 3.38
N CYS A 9 3.03 -20.44 2.56
CA CYS A 9 2.89 -20.41 1.09
C CYS A 9 4.17 -20.76 0.30
N GLY A 10 5.25 -21.12 0.99
CA GLY A 10 6.50 -21.55 0.37
C GLY A 10 7.37 -20.45 -0.26
N LYS A 11 6.94 -19.18 -0.25
CA LYS A 11 7.71 -18.05 -0.83
C LYS A 11 9.02 -17.80 -0.09
N ASN A 12 10.08 -17.48 -0.84
CA ASN A 12 11.41 -17.20 -0.30
C ASN A 12 11.73 -15.71 -0.28
N PHE A 13 12.40 -15.26 0.78
CA PHE A 13 12.76 -13.87 1.04
C PHE A 13 14.25 -13.74 1.36
N GLY A 14 14.86 -12.62 0.92
CA GLY A 14 16.27 -12.33 1.16
C GLY A 14 16.58 -11.87 2.58
N ALA A 15 15.56 -11.41 3.32
CA ALA A 15 15.71 -10.92 4.69
C ALA A 15 14.58 -11.41 5.58
N ALA A 16 14.90 -11.69 6.85
CA ALA A 16 13.92 -12.10 7.86
C ALA A 16 12.81 -11.06 8.06
N ALA A 17 13.17 -9.76 8.02
CA ALA A 17 12.20 -8.66 8.12
C ALA A 17 11.16 -8.70 6.99
N ALA A 18 11.58 -9.01 5.75
CA ALA A 18 10.68 -9.13 4.60
C ALA A 18 9.74 -10.34 4.74
N LEU A 19 10.24 -11.47 5.26
CA LEU A 19 9.40 -12.63 5.57
C LEU A 19 8.39 -12.30 6.69
N ALA A 20 8.81 -11.61 7.75
CA ALA A 20 7.91 -11.20 8.84
C ALA A 20 6.81 -10.24 8.34
N GLN A 21 7.17 -9.26 7.50
CA GLN A 21 6.23 -8.38 6.81
C GLN A 21 5.25 -9.19 5.95
N HIS A 22 5.75 -10.14 5.18
CA HIS A 22 4.92 -10.99 4.32
C HIS A 22 3.90 -11.80 5.13
N ARG A 23 4.33 -12.41 6.24
CA ARG A 23 3.47 -13.22 7.12
C ARG A 23 2.32 -12.41 7.75
N ARG A 24 2.47 -11.08 7.93
CA ARG A 24 1.34 -10.23 8.35
C ARG A 24 0.19 -10.21 7.34
N GLY A 25 0.47 -10.51 6.06
CA GLY A 25 -0.56 -10.65 5.04
C GLY A 25 -1.35 -11.96 5.14
N HIS A 26 -0.75 -13.00 5.74
CA HIS A 26 -1.44 -14.28 6.02
C HIS A 26 -2.29 -14.22 7.27
N ALA A 27 -1.95 -13.33 8.21
CA ALA A 27 -2.79 -13.10 9.38
C ALA A 27 -4.17 -12.58 8.93
N ALA A 28 -5.23 -13.30 9.31
CA ALA A 28 -6.62 -12.92 9.02
C ALA A 28 -7.04 -11.58 9.65
N GLY A 29 -6.24 -11.06 10.59
CA GLY A 29 -6.43 -9.74 11.20
C GLY A 29 -5.81 -8.63 10.36
N LYS A 30 -6.63 -7.68 9.93
CA LYS A 30 -6.19 -6.39 9.43
C LYS A 30 -6.30 -5.37 10.59
N PRO A 31 -5.24 -5.12 11.37
CA PRO A 31 -5.36 -4.40 12.63
C PRO A 31 -5.67 -2.90 12.47
N TYR A 32 -5.54 -2.36 11.26
CA TYR A 32 -5.73 -0.93 11.00
C TYR A 32 -7.08 -0.68 10.35
N GLU A 33 -8.09 -0.34 11.15
CA GLU A 33 -9.44 -0.06 10.67
C GLU A 33 -9.67 1.43 10.38
N CYS A 34 -10.35 1.71 9.26
CA CYS A 34 -10.87 3.03 8.94
C CYS A 34 -12.18 3.26 9.70
N ARG A 35 -12.18 4.20 10.66
CA ARG A 35 -13.38 4.53 11.45
C ARG A 35 -14.52 5.14 10.65
N GLU A 36 -14.22 5.70 9.48
CA GLU A 36 -15.24 6.37 8.64
C GLU A 36 -16.04 5.37 7.79
N CYS A 37 -15.50 4.20 7.46
CA CYS A 37 -16.19 3.20 6.62
C CYS A 37 -16.00 1.74 7.03
N GLY A 38 -15.37 1.46 8.18
CA GLY A 38 -15.13 0.12 8.70
C GLY A 38 -14.12 -0.71 7.90
N LYS A 39 -13.45 -0.15 6.89
CA LYS A 39 -12.48 -0.90 6.08
C LYS A 39 -11.17 -1.11 6.83
N SER A 40 -10.73 -2.36 6.92
CA SER A 40 -9.49 -2.71 7.60
C SER A 40 -8.32 -2.94 6.62
N PHE A 41 -7.11 -2.61 7.08
CA PHE A 41 -5.84 -2.71 6.36
C PHE A 41 -4.79 -3.45 7.19
N SER A 42 -3.87 -4.15 6.53
CA SER A 42 -2.76 -4.84 7.22
C SER A 42 -1.60 -3.90 7.57
N TRP A 43 -1.63 -2.65 7.08
CA TRP A 43 -0.55 -1.65 7.22
C TRP A 43 -1.14 -0.28 7.54
N SER A 44 -0.55 0.43 8.52
CA SER A 44 -0.96 1.80 8.88
C SER A 44 -0.81 2.78 7.71
N SER A 45 0.27 2.67 6.93
CA SER A 45 0.49 3.49 5.72
C SER A 45 -0.59 3.28 4.64
N HIS A 46 -1.17 2.08 4.57
CA HIS A 46 -2.28 1.81 3.66
C HIS A 46 -3.58 2.46 4.15
N LEU A 47 -3.83 2.44 5.47
CA LEU A 47 -4.94 3.15 6.08
C LEU A 47 -4.80 4.67 5.90
N ASP A 48 -3.63 5.25 6.15
CA ASP A 48 -3.37 6.68 5.94
C ASP A 48 -3.69 7.10 4.50
N ARG A 49 -3.14 6.38 3.53
CA ARG A 49 -3.40 6.61 2.11
C ARG A 49 -4.88 6.44 1.76
N HIS A 50 -5.58 5.51 2.40
CA HIS A 50 -7.00 5.31 2.20
C HIS A 50 -7.82 6.50 2.72
N ARG A 51 -7.46 7.08 3.87
CA ARG A 51 -8.16 8.25 4.45
C ARG A 51 -8.18 9.46 3.51
N ARG A 52 -7.18 9.61 2.63
CA ARG A 52 -7.16 10.66 1.59
C ARG A 52 -8.36 10.59 0.65
N ILE A 53 -8.97 9.41 0.48
CA ILE A 53 -10.17 9.25 -0.35
C ILE A 53 -11.36 9.97 0.29
N HIS A 54 -11.49 9.88 1.62
CA HIS A 54 -12.57 10.54 2.35
C HIS A 54 -12.40 12.05 2.41
N MET A 55 -11.16 12.53 2.55
CA MET A 55 -10.85 13.96 2.52
C MET A 55 -10.80 14.56 1.11
N GLY A 56 -10.87 13.72 0.06
CA GLY A 56 -10.69 14.17 -1.32
C GLY A 56 -9.29 14.68 -1.64
N GLU A 57 -8.29 14.41 -0.78
CA GLU A 57 -6.93 14.90 -0.94
C GLU A 57 -6.23 14.28 -2.15
N LYS A 58 -5.72 15.17 -3.03
CA LYS A 58 -4.95 14.79 -4.22
C LYS A 58 -3.65 15.60 -4.30
N PRO A 59 -2.68 15.33 -3.43
CA PRO A 59 -1.47 16.14 -3.32
C PRO A 59 -0.55 16.04 -4.54
N PHE A 60 -0.71 15.02 -5.38
CA PHE A 60 0.19 14.76 -6.51
C PHE A 60 -0.39 15.34 -7.80
N ARG A 61 0.07 16.54 -8.19
CA ARG A 61 -0.39 17.21 -9.42
C ARG A 61 0.53 16.96 -10.61
N CYS A 62 -0.05 16.70 -11.77
CA CYS A 62 0.66 16.63 -13.04
C CYS A 62 0.99 18.05 -13.54
N GLY A 63 2.26 18.30 -13.84
CA GLY A 63 2.71 19.58 -14.39
C GLY A 63 2.19 19.84 -15.81
N ASN A 64 2.10 18.80 -16.66
CA ASN A 64 1.72 18.95 -18.07
C ASN A 64 0.24 19.29 -18.27
N CYS A 65 -0.67 18.67 -17.52
CA CYS A 65 -2.13 18.83 -17.74
C CYS A 65 -2.90 19.25 -16.48
N GLY A 66 -2.22 19.49 -15.36
CA GLY A 66 -2.84 19.94 -14.12
C GLY A 66 -3.66 18.90 -13.36
N LYS A 67 -3.84 17.67 -13.87
CA LYS A 67 -4.58 16.59 -13.20
C LYS A 67 -3.92 16.17 -11.89
N SER A 68 -4.71 16.04 -10.82
CA SER A 68 -4.22 15.65 -9.50
C SER A 68 -4.60 14.22 -9.11
N PHE A 69 -3.74 13.56 -8.33
CA PHE A 69 -3.85 12.18 -7.88
C PHE A 69 -3.62 12.06 -6.38
N SER A 70 -4.25 11.06 -5.75
CA SER A 70 -4.08 10.77 -4.32
C SER A 70 -2.83 9.95 -3.99
N GLN A 71 -2.18 9.38 -5.01
CA GLN A 71 -0.95 8.56 -4.87
C GLN A 71 0.08 8.96 -5.92
N SER A 72 1.36 8.99 -5.52
CA SER A 72 2.49 9.31 -6.41
C SER A 72 2.63 8.30 -7.55
N SER A 73 2.46 7.00 -7.27
CA SER A 73 2.50 5.95 -8.28
C SER A 73 1.45 6.11 -9.38
N HIS A 74 0.29 6.67 -9.05
CA HIS A 74 -0.75 6.98 -10.04
C HIS A 74 -0.36 8.17 -10.92
N LEU A 75 0.25 9.20 -10.34
CA LEU A 75 0.83 10.31 -11.10
C LEU A 75 1.95 9.81 -12.03
N GLU A 76 2.87 8.99 -11.53
CA GLU A 76 3.96 8.43 -12.33
C GLU A 76 3.46 7.60 -13.51
N ARG A 77 2.44 6.76 -13.28
CA ARG A 77 1.79 6.03 -14.39
C ARG A 77 1.11 6.99 -15.36
N HIS A 78 0.45 8.02 -14.87
CA HIS A 78 -0.18 9.03 -15.72
C HIS A 78 0.84 9.84 -16.52
N ARG A 79 2.04 10.09 -16.00
CA ARG A 79 3.08 10.80 -16.75
C ARG A 79 3.48 10.09 -18.03
N LYS A 80 3.35 8.76 -18.08
CA LYS A 80 3.68 7.94 -19.27
C LYS A 80 2.71 8.10 -20.45
N ILE A 81 1.58 8.76 -20.25
CA ILE A 81 0.61 9.00 -21.34
C ILE A 81 0.80 10.38 -22.00
N HIS A 82 1.73 11.18 -21.48
CA HIS A 82 2.27 12.36 -22.17
C HIS A 82 3.54 11.94 -22.91
#